data_AF-A0A147BNL2-F1
#
_entry.id   AF-A0A147BNL2-F1
#
_cell.length_a   1.000
_cell.length_b   1.000
_cell.length_c   1.000
_cell.angle_alpha   90.00
_cell.angle_beta   90.00
_cell.angle_gamma   90.00
#
_symmetry.space_group_name_H-M   'P 1'
#
loop_
_entity.id
_entity.type
_entity.pdbx_description
1 polymer ?
#
loop_
_entity_poly.entity_id
_entity_poly.type
_entity_poly.pdbx_seq_one_letter_code
_entity_poly.pdbx_strand_id
1 'polypeptide(L)'
;MDNCGGSADKLRATLLNCVEHFSGNHQMCASDSQCKTVCHVLSTLLIKDPVAVDLLTKLIKSTTVYRFAQDFVHSKNTFFVESFTNTVLMYLDKRIHYKNENYDLRQSLAVLDWNEHVGREHTSVYHIEECRHPDRQGGKKKYAKKSYRFVKSIRELLYRAASMEDVTAALCDAPESDGE
;
A
#
# COMPACT_ATOMS: atom_id res chain seq x y z
N MET A 1 -0.65 -11.30 0.87
CA MET A 1 -0.84 -10.83 -0.52
C MET A 1 -2.02 -11.59 -1.10
N ASP A 2 -2.91 -10.87 -1.76
CA ASP A 2 -4.21 -11.28 -2.31
C ASP A 2 -5.10 -12.14 -1.40
N ASN A 3 -5.83 -11.45 -0.53
CA ASN A 3 -6.85 -12.04 0.33
C ASN A 3 -8.01 -12.74 -0.44
N CYS A 4 -8.04 -12.66 -1.77
CA CYS A 4 -8.93 -13.44 -2.64
C CYS A 4 -8.21 -14.06 -3.86
N GLY A 5 -6.87 -13.97 -3.93
CA GLY A 5 -6.05 -14.59 -4.98
C GLY A 5 -6.49 -14.32 -6.42
N GLY A 6 -6.92 -13.10 -6.75
CA GLY A 6 -7.39 -12.81 -8.11
C GLY A 6 -8.84 -13.25 -8.41
N SER A 7 -9.56 -13.86 -7.46
CA SER A 7 -10.88 -14.48 -7.71
C SER A 7 -12.04 -13.64 -7.19
N ALA A 8 -12.93 -13.24 -8.10
CA ALA A 8 -14.19 -12.58 -7.77
C ALA A 8 -15.10 -13.43 -6.87
N ASP A 9 -15.12 -14.75 -7.06
CA ASP A 9 -15.97 -15.64 -6.26
C ASP A 9 -15.47 -15.76 -4.83
N LYS A 10 -14.15 -15.83 -4.62
CA LYS A 10 -13.57 -15.76 -3.27
C LYS A 10 -13.88 -14.43 -2.59
N LEU A 11 -13.91 -13.33 -3.33
CA LEU A 11 -14.31 -12.02 -2.80
C LEU A 11 -15.78 -12.01 -2.39
N ARG A 12 -16.69 -12.50 -3.24
CA ARG A 12 -18.12 -12.64 -2.92
C ARG A 12 -18.35 -13.53 -1.70
N ALA A 13 -17.65 -14.67 -1.63
CA ALA A 13 -17.70 -15.57 -0.49
C ALA A 13 -17.21 -14.90 0.80
N THR A 14 -16.13 -14.11 0.72
CA THR A 14 -15.65 -13.32 1.86
C THR A 14 -16.73 -12.33 2.33
N LEU A 15 -17.38 -11.63 1.40
CA LEU A 15 -18.42 -10.65 1.74
C LEU A 15 -19.64 -11.32 2.40
N LEU A 16 -20.06 -12.48 1.90
CA LEU A 16 -21.16 -13.24 2.50
C LEU A 16 -20.79 -13.85 3.86
N ASN A 17 -19.52 -14.21 4.07
CA ASN A 17 -19.05 -14.67 5.38
C ASN A 17 -19.23 -13.63 6.49
N CYS A 18 -19.37 -12.34 6.17
CA CYS A 18 -19.73 -11.34 7.17
C CYS A 18 -21.08 -11.66 7.85
N VAL A 19 -22.04 -12.20 7.11
CA VAL A 19 -23.36 -12.58 7.65
C VAL A 19 -23.23 -13.72 8.66
N GLU A 20 -22.48 -14.77 8.30
CA GLU A 20 -22.20 -15.91 9.18
C GLU A 20 -21.45 -15.45 10.43
N HIS A 21 -20.45 -14.59 10.26
CA HIS A 21 -19.68 -14.03 11.37
C HIS A 21 -20.57 -13.28 12.36
N PHE A 22 -21.45 -12.38 11.91
CA PHE A 22 -22.37 -11.66 12.80
C PHE A 22 -23.47 -12.54 13.41
N SER A 23 -23.73 -13.70 12.81
CA SER A 23 -24.65 -14.71 13.35
C SER A 23 -23.98 -15.63 14.40
N GLY A 24 -22.66 -15.46 14.63
CA GLY A 24 -21.87 -16.24 15.58
C GLY A 24 -21.27 -17.52 14.97
N ASN A 25 -21.41 -17.74 13.67
CA ASN A 25 -20.79 -18.84 12.96
C ASN A 25 -19.42 -18.42 12.43
N HIS A 26 -18.35 -18.87 13.10
CA HIS A 26 -16.98 -18.48 12.79
C HIS A 26 -16.18 -19.53 11.99
N GLN A 27 -16.83 -20.57 11.45
CA GLN A 27 -16.13 -21.65 10.72
C GLN A 27 -15.24 -21.11 9.58
N MET A 28 -15.81 -20.20 8.78
CA MET A 28 -15.19 -19.60 7.60
C MET A 28 -14.34 -18.35 7.91
N CYS A 29 -14.17 -17.98 9.19
CA CYS A 29 -13.23 -16.92 9.57
C CYS A 29 -11.77 -17.36 9.38
N ALA A 30 -10.85 -16.41 9.23
CA ALA A 30 -9.43 -16.74 9.09
C ALA A 30 -8.91 -17.44 10.36
N SER A 31 -7.98 -18.38 10.21
CA SER A 31 -7.48 -19.21 11.32
C SER A 31 -6.78 -18.41 12.42
N ASP A 32 -6.20 -17.27 12.04
CA ASP A 32 -5.52 -16.30 12.90
C ASP A 32 -6.47 -15.24 13.50
N SER A 33 -7.77 -15.30 13.17
CA SER A 33 -8.74 -14.33 13.66
C SER A 33 -9.00 -14.51 15.16
N GLN A 34 -9.02 -13.40 15.89
CA GLN A 34 -9.29 -13.40 17.33
C GLN A 34 -10.65 -14.04 17.70
N CYS A 35 -11.63 -14.01 16.81
CA CYS A 35 -12.93 -14.64 17.03
C CYS A 35 -12.89 -16.18 17.11
N LYS A 36 -11.81 -16.82 16.66
CA LYS A 36 -11.59 -18.28 16.83
C LYS A 36 -10.88 -18.62 18.14
N THR A 37 -10.34 -17.62 18.85
CA THR A 37 -9.66 -17.84 20.13
C THR A 37 -10.67 -18.27 21.19
N VAL A 38 -10.29 -19.25 22.00
CA VAL A 38 -11.10 -19.69 23.15
C VAL A 38 -11.28 -18.48 24.09
N CYS A 39 -12.53 -18.19 24.46
CA CYS A 39 -12.93 -17.04 25.29
C CYS A 39 -12.90 -15.65 24.62
N HIS A 40 -12.99 -15.55 23.30
CA HIS A 40 -13.19 -14.25 22.66
C HIS A 40 -14.54 -13.61 23.07
N VAL A 41 -14.46 -12.43 23.68
CA VAL A 41 -15.64 -11.62 23.99
C VAL A 41 -16.03 -10.84 22.75
N LEU A 42 -17.22 -11.10 22.23
CA LEU A 42 -17.76 -10.40 21.08
C LEU A 42 -17.95 -8.92 21.40
N SER A 43 -17.40 -8.05 20.56
CA SER A 43 -17.58 -6.60 20.67
C SER A 43 -18.96 -6.12 20.20
N THR A 44 -19.71 -6.99 19.51
CA THR A 44 -20.99 -6.65 18.86
C THR A 44 -22.08 -7.67 19.21
N LEU A 45 -23.33 -7.21 19.16
CA LEU A 45 -24.50 -8.04 19.44
C LEU A 45 -24.75 -9.00 18.27
N LEU A 46 -24.93 -10.29 18.57
CA LEU A 46 -25.18 -11.32 17.57
C LEU A 46 -26.53 -11.14 16.89
N ILE A 47 -26.54 -11.28 15.57
CA ILE A 47 -27.78 -11.30 14.78
C ILE A 47 -28.40 -12.69 14.91
N LYS A 48 -29.51 -12.78 15.64
CA LYS A 48 -30.27 -14.03 15.83
C LYS A 48 -31.58 -14.09 15.05
N ASP A 49 -32.10 -12.93 14.66
CA ASP A 49 -33.36 -12.83 13.91
C ASP A 49 -33.14 -13.23 12.44
N PRO A 50 -33.85 -14.25 11.92
CA PRO A 50 -33.74 -14.66 10.51
C PRO A 50 -34.07 -13.53 9.53
N VAL A 51 -34.95 -12.59 9.89
CA VAL A 51 -35.28 -11.44 9.04
C VAL A 51 -34.08 -10.51 8.90
N ALA A 52 -33.37 -10.26 9.99
CA ALA A 52 -32.17 -9.42 9.99
C ALA A 52 -31.03 -10.06 9.18
N VAL A 53 -30.87 -11.39 9.24
CA VAL A 53 -29.91 -12.15 8.43
C VAL A 53 -30.21 -11.99 6.93
N ASP A 54 -31.48 -12.11 6.54
CA ASP A 54 -31.91 -11.94 5.15
C ASP A 54 -31.70 -10.49 4.66
N LEU A 55 -32.05 -9.49 5.48
CA LEU A 55 -31.83 -8.08 5.16
C LEU A 55 -30.35 -7.76 4.95
N LEU A 56 -29.47 -8.24 5.84
CA LEU A 56 -28.02 -8.04 5.71
C LEU A 56 -27.48 -8.73 4.45
N THR A 57 -27.96 -9.94 4.15
CA THR A 57 -27.58 -10.68 2.95
C THR A 57 -27.99 -9.92 1.68
N LYS A 58 -29.22 -9.42 1.63
CA LYS A 58 -29.74 -8.61 0.52
C LYS A 58 -28.94 -7.32 0.36
N LEU A 59 -28.64 -6.64 1.46
CA LEU A 59 -27.81 -5.44 1.47
C LEU A 59 -26.44 -5.72 0.83
N ILE A 60 -25.73 -6.74 1.30
CA ILE A 60 -24.40 -7.11 0.77
C ILE A 60 -24.49 -7.40 -0.74
N LYS A 61 -25.48 -8.19 -1.17
CA LYS A 61 -25.70 -8.51 -2.58
C LYS A 61 -26.03 -7.27 -3.45
N SER A 62 -26.62 -6.24 -2.86
CA SER A 62 -26.95 -4.99 -3.56
C SER A 62 -25.72 -4.09 -3.80
N THR A 63 -24.64 -4.26 -3.03
CA THR A 63 -23.45 -3.41 -3.13
C THR A 63 -22.75 -3.55 -4.48
N THR A 64 -22.17 -2.45 -4.95
CA THR A 64 -21.36 -2.41 -6.18
C THR A 64 -20.20 -3.40 -6.12
N VAL A 65 -19.57 -3.53 -4.95
CA VAL A 65 -18.44 -4.45 -4.74
C VAL A 65 -18.85 -5.91 -4.91
N TYR A 66 -20.05 -6.30 -4.46
CA TYR A 66 -20.53 -7.66 -4.66
C TYR A 66 -20.95 -7.93 -6.12
N ARG A 67 -21.66 -6.97 -6.73
CA ARG A 67 -22.17 -7.08 -8.10
C ARG A 67 -21.03 -7.14 -9.12
N PHE A 68 -20.08 -6.22 -9.01
CA PHE A 68 -18.93 -6.08 -9.91
C PHE A 68 -17.64 -6.54 -9.22
N ALA A 69 -17.69 -7.66 -8.51
CA ALA A 69 -16.57 -8.18 -7.73
C ALA A 69 -15.26 -8.32 -8.52
N GLN A 70 -15.33 -8.56 -9.83
CA GLN A 70 -14.18 -8.65 -10.72
C GLN A 70 -13.31 -7.38 -10.70
N ASP A 71 -13.93 -6.21 -10.59
CA ASP A 71 -13.22 -4.92 -10.62
C ASP A 71 -12.51 -4.61 -9.29
N PHE A 72 -12.91 -5.30 -8.20
CA PHE A 72 -12.45 -5.03 -6.83
C PHE A 72 -11.56 -6.12 -6.24
N VAL A 73 -11.20 -7.13 -7.03
CA VAL A 73 -10.40 -8.28 -6.59
C VAL A 73 -9.08 -7.85 -5.92
N HIS A 74 -8.43 -6.82 -6.44
CA HIS A 74 -7.18 -6.30 -5.89
C HIS A 74 -7.38 -5.21 -4.83
N SER A 75 -8.62 -4.75 -4.63
CA SER A 75 -8.94 -3.62 -3.74
C SER A 75 -9.09 -4.01 -2.27
N LYS A 76 -9.07 -5.31 -1.94
CA LYS A 76 -9.25 -5.78 -0.55
C LYS A 76 -8.10 -5.40 0.38
N ASN A 77 -6.90 -5.14 -0.16
CA ASN A 77 -5.76 -4.68 0.64
C ASN A 77 -5.22 -3.37 0.05
N THR A 78 -5.66 -2.25 0.62
CA THR A 78 -5.23 -0.91 0.20
C THR A 78 -3.92 -0.48 0.83
N PHE A 79 -3.29 -1.30 1.69
CA PHE A 79 -2.07 -0.93 2.42
C PHE A 79 -0.97 -0.39 1.50
N PHE A 80 -0.70 -1.08 0.39
CA PHE A 80 0.33 -0.65 -0.55
C PHE A 80 -0.04 0.65 -1.26
N VAL A 81 -1.29 0.79 -1.70
CA VAL A 81 -1.80 2.02 -2.35
C VAL A 81 -1.73 3.21 -1.40
N GLU A 82 -2.13 3.02 -0.14
CA GLU A 82 -2.06 4.06 0.89
C GLU A 82 -0.61 4.41 1.22
N SER A 83 0.27 3.40 1.35
CA SER A 83 1.70 3.61 1.58
C SER A 83 2.35 4.39 0.44
N PHE A 84 1.99 4.09 -0.80
CA PHE A 84 2.49 4.77 -1.99
C PHE A 84 2.01 6.22 -2.01
N THR A 85 0.73 6.43 -1.77
CA THR A 85 0.14 7.77 -1.70
C THR A 85 0.81 8.62 -0.61
N ASN A 86 1.09 8.03 0.55
CA ASN A 86 1.83 8.70 1.62
C ASN A 86 3.26 9.06 1.20
N THR A 87 3.97 8.17 0.49
CA THR A 87 5.30 8.49 -0.06
C THR A 87 5.22 9.61 -1.09
N VAL A 88 4.26 9.57 -2.02
CA VAL A 88 4.05 10.65 -3.00
C VAL A 88 3.83 11.99 -2.29
N LEU A 89 3.00 12.03 -1.25
CA LEU A 89 2.75 13.25 -0.48
C LEU A 89 3.99 13.83 0.21
N MET A 90 5.04 13.03 0.48
CA MET A 90 6.30 13.55 1.00
C MET A 90 7.07 14.39 -0.02
N TYR A 91 6.94 14.08 -1.31
CA TYR A 91 7.63 14.77 -2.41
C TYR A 91 6.74 15.82 -3.09
N LEU A 92 5.46 15.53 -3.18
CA LEU A 92 4.40 16.31 -3.81
C LEU A 92 3.31 16.61 -2.78
N ASP A 93 3.50 17.70 -2.03
CA ASP A 93 2.44 18.17 -1.14
C ASP A 93 1.25 18.63 -1.98
N LYS A 94 0.06 18.10 -1.68
CA LYS A 94 -1.20 18.47 -2.33
C LYS A 94 -1.54 19.95 -2.23
N ARG A 95 -0.96 20.68 -1.27
CA ARG A 95 -1.21 22.11 -1.01
C ARG A 95 -0.31 23.03 -1.82
N ILE A 96 0.72 22.50 -2.48
CA ILE A 96 1.69 23.28 -3.23
C ILE A 96 1.46 23.04 -4.72
N HIS A 97 1.35 24.13 -5.48
CA HIS A 97 1.28 24.05 -6.94
C HIS A 97 2.69 23.98 -7.51
N TYR A 98 2.97 22.93 -8.27
CA TYR A 98 4.23 22.73 -8.97
C TYR A 98 4.04 22.96 -10.47
N LYS A 99 5.08 23.46 -11.14
CA LYS A 99 5.14 23.44 -12.61
C LYS A 99 5.29 21.98 -13.09
N ASN A 100 4.82 21.67 -14.30
CA ASN A 100 4.80 20.32 -14.86
C ASN A 100 6.15 19.58 -14.72
N GLU A 101 7.26 20.21 -15.11
CA GLU A 101 8.60 19.60 -15.00
C GLU A 101 8.97 19.21 -13.56
N ASN A 102 8.67 20.08 -12.59
CA ASN A 102 8.93 19.82 -11.19
C ASN A 102 7.99 18.75 -10.63
N TYR A 103 6.76 18.70 -11.14
CA TYR A 103 5.78 17.70 -10.76
C TYR A 103 6.26 16.31 -11.18
N ASP A 104 6.63 16.16 -12.45
CA ASP A 104 7.09 14.89 -13.04
C ASP A 104 8.37 14.39 -12.38
N LEU A 105 9.32 15.29 -12.12
CA LEU A 105 10.56 14.97 -11.42
C LEU A 105 10.27 14.45 -10.00
N ARG A 106 9.44 15.16 -9.23
CA ARG A 106 9.11 14.79 -7.85
C ARG A 106 8.28 13.52 -7.77
N GLN A 107 7.37 13.31 -8.71
CA GLN A 107 6.61 12.07 -8.85
C GLN A 107 7.56 10.90 -9.11
N SER A 108 8.51 11.07 -10.05
CA SER A 108 9.51 10.04 -10.37
C SER A 108 10.39 9.70 -9.16
N LEU A 109 10.83 10.71 -8.40
CA LEU A 109 11.58 10.49 -7.16
C LEU A 109 10.78 9.74 -6.10
N ALA A 110 9.50 10.07 -5.94
CA ALA A 110 8.62 9.35 -5.01
C ALA A 110 8.46 7.87 -5.41
N VAL A 111 8.34 7.59 -6.71
CA VAL A 111 8.27 6.21 -7.23
C VAL A 111 9.56 5.45 -6.94
N LEU A 112 10.73 6.06 -7.17
CA LEU A 112 12.02 5.44 -6.87
C LEU A 112 12.19 5.16 -5.38
N ASP A 113 11.85 6.13 -4.52
CA ASP A 113 11.92 5.96 -3.07
C ASP A 113 10.95 4.87 -2.58
N TRP A 114 9.73 4.82 -3.12
CA TRP A 114 8.77 3.79 -2.73
C TRP A 114 9.21 2.40 -3.20
N ASN A 115 9.66 2.25 -4.44
CA ASN A 115 10.13 0.96 -4.99
C ASN A 115 11.33 0.39 -4.22
N GLU A 116 12.27 1.24 -3.75
CA GLU A 116 13.41 0.77 -2.96
C GLU A 116 12.99 0.33 -1.54
N HIS A 117 11.89 0.88 -1.00
CA HIS A 117 11.52 0.70 0.41
C HIS A 117 10.21 -0.06 0.65
N VAL A 118 9.50 -0.44 -0.40
CA VAL A 118 8.28 -1.24 -0.27
C VAL A 118 8.60 -2.57 0.39
N GLY A 119 7.82 -2.94 1.41
CA GLY A 119 8.03 -4.19 2.15
C GLY A 119 9.28 -4.21 3.04
N ARG A 120 9.91 -3.06 3.33
CA ARG A 120 11.07 -2.97 4.21
C ARG A 120 10.82 -3.65 5.57
N GLU A 121 11.81 -4.40 6.04
CA GLU A 121 11.76 -5.09 7.32
C GLU A 121 11.65 -4.13 8.51
N HIS A 122 11.12 -4.65 9.62
CA HIS A 122 11.01 -3.94 10.88
C HIS A 122 11.97 -4.55 11.89
N THR A 123 12.69 -3.69 12.61
CA THR A 123 13.69 -4.09 13.60
C THR A 123 13.07 -4.39 14.96
N SER A 124 11.95 -3.74 15.26
CA SER A 124 11.18 -4.01 16.48
C SER A 124 9.73 -3.58 16.34
N VAL A 125 8.89 -4.12 17.21
CA VAL A 125 7.52 -3.64 17.47
C VAL A 125 7.52 -3.13 18.89
N TYR A 126 7.18 -1.86 19.11
CA TYR A 126 6.93 -1.39 20.47
C TYR A 126 5.43 -1.46 20.73
N HIS A 127 5.06 -1.94 21.91
CA HIS A 127 3.68 -2.05 22.36
C HIS A 127 3.31 -0.81 23.17
N ILE A 128 2.14 -0.25 22.91
CA ILE A 128 1.56 0.80 23.75
C ILE A 128 0.60 0.11 24.71
N GLU A 129 0.86 0.22 26.00
CA GLU A 129 -0.08 -0.21 27.05
C GLU A 129 -0.88 1.01 27.50
N GLU A 130 -2.16 1.08 27.13
CA GLU A 130 -3.09 2.09 27.63
C GLU A 130 -3.81 1.54 28.88
N CYS A 131 -3.61 2.15 30.06
CA CYS A 131 -4.27 1.70 31.30
C CYS A 131 -5.81 1.71 31.23
N ARG A 132 -6.40 2.57 30.38
CA ARG A 132 -7.86 2.65 30.17
C ARG A 132 -8.39 1.59 29.20
N HIS A 133 -7.53 1.07 28.34
CA HIS A 133 -7.86 0.06 27.33
C HIS A 133 -6.74 -0.98 27.25
N PRO A 134 -6.55 -1.79 28.31
CA PRO A 134 -5.46 -2.77 28.39
C PRO A 134 -5.50 -3.79 27.23
N ASP A 135 -6.67 -4.04 26.66
CA ASP A 135 -6.88 -4.95 25.53
C ASP A 135 -6.48 -4.33 24.17
N ARG A 136 -6.26 -3.01 24.12
CA ARG A 136 -5.91 -2.29 22.91
C ARG A 136 -4.40 -2.26 22.71
N GLN A 137 -3.82 -3.43 22.48
CA GLN A 137 -2.39 -3.57 22.21
C GLN A 137 -2.07 -3.13 20.77
N GLY A 138 -2.01 -1.81 20.57
CA GLY A 138 -1.59 -1.21 19.31
C GLY A 138 -0.06 -1.10 19.24
N GLY A 139 0.59 -2.09 18.63
CA GLY A 139 2.03 -2.02 18.39
C GLY A 139 2.36 -1.23 17.11
N LYS A 140 3.34 -0.32 17.15
CA LYS A 140 3.85 0.33 15.92
C LYS A 140 5.21 -0.26 15.56
N LYS A 141 5.31 -0.72 14.31
CA LYS A 141 6.55 -1.26 13.74
C LYS A 141 7.58 -0.14 13.58
N LYS A 142 8.78 -0.33 14.14
CA LYS A 142 9.96 0.47 13.83
C LYS A 142 10.69 -0.18 12.67
N TYR A 143 10.72 0.51 11.53
CA TYR A 143 11.32 -0.01 10.32
C TYR A 143 12.84 0.19 10.30
N ALA A 144 13.56 -0.69 9.60
CA ALA A 144 14.99 -0.55 9.34
C ALA A 144 15.30 0.80 8.67
N LYS A 145 16.54 1.32 8.79
CA LYS A 145 16.91 2.61 8.19
C LYS A 145 16.74 2.58 6.66
N LYS A 146 16.26 3.68 6.06
CA LYS A 146 16.14 3.81 4.59
C LYS A 146 17.51 3.74 3.92
N SER A 147 17.59 3.06 2.79
CA SER A 147 18.73 3.12 1.88
C SER A 147 18.42 4.09 0.74
N TYR A 148 19.44 4.69 0.14
CA TYR A 148 19.26 5.63 -0.96
C TYR A 148 20.14 5.21 -2.12
N ARG A 149 19.97 3.98 -2.60
CA ARG A 149 20.73 3.44 -3.73
C ARG A 149 20.36 4.18 -5.01
N PHE A 150 19.08 4.48 -5.21
CA PHE A 150 18.63 5.25 -6.37
C PHE A 150 19.34 6.61 -6.48
N VAL A 151 19.61 7.27 -5.34
CA VAL A 151 20.34 8.56 -5.32
C VAL A 151 21.78 8.40 -5.82
N LYS A 152 22.45 7.30 -5.45
CA LYS A 152 23.80 7.01 -5.95
C LYS A 152 23.79 6.80 -7.46
N SER A 153 22.85 6.00 -7.97
CA SER A 153 22.69 5.76 -9.40
C SER A 153 22.39 7.04 -10.18
N ILE A 154 21.53 7.92 -9.66
CA ILE A 154 21.26 9.23 -10.27
C ILE A 154 22.54 10.08 -10.33
N ARG A 155 23.32 10.12 -9.24
CA ARG A 155 24.59 10.88 -9.22
C ARG A 155 25.60 10.35 -10.23
N GLU A 156 25.75 9.02 -10.32
CA GLU A 156 26.63 8.39 -11.30
C GLU A 156 26.21 8.71 -12.75
N LEU A 157 24.90 8.67 -13.03
CA LEU A 157 24.37 9.07 -14.33
C LEU A 157 24.65 10.54 -14.66
N LEU A 158 24.49 11.44 -13.68
CA LEU A 158 24.79 12.85 -13.85
C LEU A 158 26.28 13.09 -14.13
N TYR A 159 27.19 12.43 -13.40
CA TYR A 159 28.63 12.55 -13.66
C TYR A 159 29.00 12.01 -15.04
N ARG A 160 28.39 10.90 -15.47
CA ARG A 160 28.61 10.35 -16.81
C ARG A 160 28.10 11.29 -17.91
N ALA A 161 26.93 11.90 -17.71
CA ALA A 161 26.38 12.86 -18.66
C ALA A 161 27.28 14.11 -18.78
N ALA A 162 27.72 14.67 -17.65
CA ALA A 162 28.64 15.80 -17.63
C ALA A 162 29.97 15.47 -18.33
N SER A 163 30.54 14.29 -18.10
CA SER A 163 31.78 13.88 -18.78
C SER A 163 31.62 13.70 -20.29
N MET A 164 30.40 13.40 -20.77
CA MET A 164 30.13 13.26 -22.20
C MET A 164 29.94 14.62 -22.87
N GLU A 165 29.34 15.60 -22.17
CA GLU A 165 29.24 16.99 -22.63
C GLU A 165 30.63 17.62 -22.81
N ASP A 166 31.55 17.39 -21.86
CA ASP A 166 32.95 17.84 -21.95
C ASP A 166 33.68 17.23 -23.16
N VAL A 167 33.45 15.94 -23.46
CA VAL A 167 34.05 15.26 -24.62
C VAL A 167 33.45 15.78 -25.93
N THR A 168 32.14 16.01 -25.99
CA THR A 168 31.52 16.60 -27.18
C THR A 168 31.96 18.03 -27.41
N ALA A 169 32.06 18.87 -26.37
CA ALA A 169 32.57 20.23 -26.49
C ALA A 169 34.04 20.25 -26.95
N ALA A 170 34.88 19.37 -26.41
CA ALA A 170 36.29 19.24 -26.82
C ALA A 170 36.46 18.77 -28.28
N LEU A 171 35.51 18.00 -28.82
CA LEU A 171 35.49 17.59 -30.23
C LEU A 171 34.97 18.69 -31.17
N CYS A 172 34.17 19.63 -30.67
CA CYS A 172 33.67 20.78 -31.45
C CYS A 172 34.70 21.90 -31.58
N ASP A 173 35.59 22.05 -30.60
CA ASP A 173 36.63 23.09 -30.55
C ASP A 173 37.98 22.64 -31.15
N ALA A 174 38.04 21.45 -31.76
CA ALA A 174 39.24 21.02 -32.47
C ALA A 174 39.41 21.86 -33.75
N PRO A 175 40.50 22.64 -33.91
CA PRO A 175 40.71 23.42 -35.12
C PRO A 175 40.85 22.48 -36.31
N GLU A 176 40.08 22.72 -37.36
CA GLU A 176 40.34 22.13 -38.67
C GLU A 176 41.79 22.46 -39.05
N SER A 177 42.61 21.43 -39.17
CA SER A 177 43.97 21.60 -39.67
C SER A 177 43.86 21.93 -41.15
N ASP A 178 44.09 23.20 -41.49
CA ASP A 178 44.27 23.65 -42.86
C ASP A 178 45.43 22.84 -43.47
N GLY A 179 45.07 21.95 -44.38
CA GLY A 179 46.01 21.16 -45.18
C GLY A 179 46.64 22.03 -46.27
N GLU A 180 47.97 21.95 -46.34
CA GLU A 180 48.87 22.52 -47.36
C GLU A 180 48.45 22.27 -48.81
#